data_AF-A0A918TIR5-F1
#
_entry.id   AF-A0A918TIR5-F1
#
_cell.length_a   1.000
_cell.length_b   1.000
_cell.length_c   1.000
_cell.angle_alpha   90.00
_cell.angle_beta   90.00
_cell.angle_gamma   90.00
#
_symmetry.space_group_name_H-M   'P 1'
#
loop_
_entity.id
_entity.type
_entity.pdbx_description
1 polymer ?
#
loop_
_entity_poly.entity_id
_entity_poly.type
_entity_poly.pdbx_seq_one_letter_code
_entity_poly.pdbx_strand_id
1 'polypeptide(L)' 'MNDTLVRVEKGTADAEELAAVTAVLLARAAAGTDRTAQDARPRRTTAVWRRLERSSGFRAPHSWQG' A
#
# COMPACT_ATOMS: atom_id res chain seq x y z
N MET A 1 17.04 1.91 20.98
CA MET A 1 16.28 2.15 19.73
C MET A 1 15.91 0.79 19.18
N ASN A 2 14.64 0.38 19.26
CA ASN A 2 14.22 -0.89 18.67
C ASN A 2 14.06 -0.69 17.17
N ASP A 3 15.02 -1.19 16.39
CA ASP A 3 14.98 -1.18 14.94
C ASP A 3 14.07 -2.33 14.46
N THR A 4 12.76 -2.11 14.56
CA THR A 4 11.76 -3.06 14.07
C THR A 4 11.25 -2.57 12.72
N LEU A 5 11.44 -3.36 11.66
CA LEU A 5 11.04 -3.01 10.29
C LEU A 5 9.52 -2.83 10.13
N VAL A 6 8.71 -3.53 10.92
CA VAL A 6 7.24 -3.47 10.91
C VAL A 6 6.71 -3.53 12.35
N ARG A 7 5.72 -2.69 12.67
CA ARG A 7 5.07 -2.63 13.99
C ARG A 7 3.56 -2.83 13.85
N VAL A 8 2.98 -3.62 14.74
CA VAL A 8 1.53 -3.82 14.84
C VAL A 8 0.93 -2.74 15.74
N GLU A 9 0.09 -1.87 15.20
CA GLU A 9 -0.59 -0.81 15.97
C GLU A 9 -1.86 -1.30 16.67
N LYS A 10 -2.53 -2.30 16.09
CA LYS A 10 -3.80 -2.84 16.59
C LYS A 10 -3.94 -4.32 16.25
N GLY A 11 -4.45 -5.10 17.20
CA GLY A 11 -4.57 -6.55 17.06
C GLY A 11 -3.27 -7.29 17.38
N THR A 12 -3.23 -8.57 17.06
CA THR A 12 -2.05 -9.43 17.21
C THR A 12 -1.76 -10.10 15.88
N ALA A 13 -0.49 -10.22 15.54
CA ALA A 13 -0.03 -11.01 14.41
C ALA A 13 1.02 -11.98 14.93
N ASP A 14 0.98 -13.22 14.47
CA ASP A 14 2.03 -14.17 14.76
C ASP A 14 3.31 -13.87 13.94
N ALA A 15 4.36 -14.65 14.18
CA ALA A 15 5.64 -14.47 13.52
C ALA A 15 5.57 -14.75 12.01
N GLU A 16 4.72 -15.69 11.58
CA GLU A 16 4.55 -16.06 10.17
C GLU A 16 3.80 -14.96 9.41
N GLU A 17 2.74 -14.41 10.00
CA GLU A 17 1.99 -13.28 9.45
C GLU A 17 2.89 -12.03 9.30
N LEU A 18 3.69 -11.71 10.31
CA LEU A 18 4.66 -10.61 10.24
C LEU A 18 5.73 -10.84 9.16
N ALA A 19 6.24 -12.07 9.05
CA ALA A 19 7.21 -12.44 8.01
C ALA A 19 6.61 -12.30 6.61
N ALA A 20 5.37 -12.76 6.41
CA ALA A 20 4.67 -12.67 5.12
C ALA A 20 4.49 -11.20 4.68
N VAL A 21 4.02 -10.33 5.57
CA VAL A 21 3.85 -8.90 5.27
C VAL A 21 5.20 -8.24 4.96
N THR A 22 6.23 -8.54 5.76
CA THR A 22 7.58 -8.00 5.53
C THR A 22 8.13 -8.45 4.18
N ALA A 23 7.99 -9.73 3.82
CA ALA A 23 8.44 -10.27 2.54
C ALA A 23 7.73 -9.59 1.36
N VAL A 24 6.42 -9.38 1.45
CA VAL A 24 5.64 -8.67 0.42
C VAL A 24 6.14 -7.23 0.26
N LEU A 25 6.35 -6.51 1.37
CA LEU A 25 6.84 -5.11 1.33
C LEU A 25 8.22 -5.02 0.69
N LEU A 26 9.14 -5.92 1.06
CA LEU A 26 10.49 -5.97 0.47
C LEU A 26 10.44 -6.31 -1.03
N ALA A 27 9.63 -7.30 -1.43
CA ALA A 27 9.45 -7.66 -2.83
C ALA A 27 8.87 -6.49 -3.66
N ARG A 28 7.93 -5.72 -3.09
CA ARG A 28 7.36 -4.53 -3.73
C ARG A 28 8.39 -3.41 -3.88
N ALA A 29 9.23 -3.21 -2.87
CA ALA A 29 10.31 -2.22 -2.91
C ALA A 29 11.33 -2.57 -4.00
N ALA A 30 11.76 -3.84 -4.06
CA ALA A 30 12.67 -4.34 -5.11
C ALA A 30 12.05 -4.26 -6.51
N ALA A 31 10.77 -4.59 -6.68
CA ALA A 31 10.09 -4.46 -7.98
C ALA A 31 9.88 -3.00 -8.44
N GLY A 32 10.09 -2.02 -7.55
CA GLY A 32 10.11 -0.60 -7.85
C GLY A 32 11.45 -0.13 -8.41
N THR A 33 12.57 -0.70 -7.95
CA THR A 33 13.93 -0.31 -8.38
C THR A 33 14.23 -0.73 -9.82
N ASP A 34 13.64 -1.81 -10.31
CA ASP A 34 13.79 -2.23 -11.71
C ASP A 34 13.02 -1.32 -12.69
N ARG A 35 11.97 -0.63 -12.22
CA ARG A 35 11.15 0.26 -13.07
C ARG A 35 11.85 1.57 -13.43
N THR A 36 12.83 1.98 -12.62
CA THR A 36 13.57 3.23 -12.81
C THR A 36 14.44 3.23 -14.07
N ALA A 37 14.70 2.06 -14.68
CA ALA A 37 15.53 1.93 -15.88
C ALA A 37 14.74 1.98 -17.21
N GLN A 38 13.42 1.79 -17.23
CA GLN A 38 12.69 1.55 -18.49
C GLN A 38 11.48 2.44 -18.80
N ASP A 39 11.05 3.35 -17.93
CA ASP A 39 10.07 4.34 -18.36
C ASP A 39 10.08 5.58 -17.47
N ALA A 40 10.65 6.67 -18.00
CA ALA A 40 10.50 8.02 -17.47
C ALA A 40 9.08 8.57 -17.70
N ARG A 41 8.05 7.73 -17.63
CA ARG A 41 6.67 8.18 -17.59
C ARG A 41 6.28 8.35 -16.14
N PRO A 42 5.81 9.52 -15.70
CA PRO A 42 5.42 9.71 -14.31
C PRO A 42 4.23 8.79 -14.02
N ARG A 43 4.52 7.65 -13.38
CA ARG A 43 3.50 6.79 -12.78
C ARG A 43 2.89 7.66 -11.70
N ARG A 44 1.70 8.20 -11.98
CA ARG A 44 0.95 9.08 -11.09
C ARG A 44 0.70 8.34 -9.77
N THR A 45 1.64 8.46 -8.84
CA THR A 45 1.67 7.83 -7.52
C THR A 45 0.86 8.61 -6.50
N THR A 46 0.37 9.80 -6.87
CA THR A 46 -0.70 10.46 -6.15
C THR A 46 -1.97 9.66 -6.36
N ALA A 47 -2.43 9.01 -5.28
CA ALA A 47 -3.83 8.66 -5.16
C ALA A 47 -4.63 9.91 -5.55
N VAL A 48 -5.35 9.85 -6.66
CA VAL A 48 -6.18 10.98 -7.09
C VAL A 48 -7.29 11.02 -6.07
N TRP A 49 -7.15 11.89 -5.07
CA TRP A 49 -8.22 12.22 -4.15
C TRP A 49 -9.44 12.50 -4.99
N ARG A 50 -10.39 11.56 -4.97
CA ARG A 50 -11.59 11.69 -5.79
C ARG A 50 -12.36 12.88 -5.22
N ARG A 51 -12.81 13.73 -6.13
CA ARG A 51 -13.78 14.79 -5.81
C ARG A 51 -15.08 14.10 -5.43
N LEU A 52 -15.41 14.06 -4.14
CA LEU A 52 -16.64 13.43 -3.63
C LEU A 52 -17.88 14.05 -4.29
N GLU A 53 -17.82 15.33 -4.69
CA GLU A 53 -18.86 16.03 -5.44
C GLU A 53 -19.12 15.44 -6.84
N ARG A 54 -18.23 14.58 -7.37
CA ARG A 54 -18.37 13.89 -8.67
C ARG A 54 -18.63 12.39 -8.55
N SER A 55 -18.73 11.84 -7.33
CA SER A 55 -19.08 10.44 -7.13
C SER A 55 -20.59 10.28 -6.90
N SER A 56 -21.18 9.21 -7.46
CA SER A 56 -22.57 8.83 -7.18
C SER A 56 -22.80 8.72 -5.68
N GLY A 57 -23.87 9.35 -5.17
CA GLY A 57 -24.11 9.65 -3.76
C GLY A 57 -24.39 8.46 -2.83
N PHE A 58 -24.14 7.22 -3.26
CA PHE A 58 -24.24 6.05 -2.41
C PHE A 58 -23.10 5.08 -2.66
N ARG A 59 -22.39 4.73 -1.59
CA ARG A 59 -21.32 3.74 -1.58
C ARG A 59 -21.60 2.73 -0.48
N ALA A 60 -21.51 1.45 -0.83
CA ALA A 60 -21.77 0.39 0.14
C ALA A 60 -20.73 0.43 1.28
N PRO A 61 -21.13 0.21 2.55
CA PRO A 61 -20.25 0.32 3.72
C PRO A 61 -19.00 -0.58 3.66
N HIS A 62 -19.07 -1.69 2.93
CA HIS A 62 -18.00 -2.68 2.81
C HIS A 62 -17.10 -2.46 1.58
N SER A 63 -17.28 -1.37 0.83
CA SER A 63 -16.45 -1.10 -0.33
C SER A 63 -15.19 -0.33 0.07
N TRP A 64 -14.03 -0.94 -0.16
CA TRP A 64 -12.70 -0.34 0.02
C TRP A 64 -12.15 0.37 -1.23
N GLN A 65 -12.73 0.12 -2.40
CA GLN A 65 -12.34 0.75 -3.67
C GLN A 65 -13.18 1.99 -3.91
N GLY A 66 -12.51 3.14 -3.94
CA GLY A 66 -13.08 4.43 -4.35
C GLY A 66 -13.01 4.60 -5.84
#